data_AF-A0A9W7KVM2-F1
#
_entry.id   AF-A0A9W7KVM2-F1
#
_cell.length_a   1.000
_cell.length_b   1.000
_cell.length_c   1.000
_cell.angle_alpha   90.00
_cell.angle_beta   90.00
_cell.angle_gamma   90.00
#
_symmetry.space_group_name_H-M   'P 1'
#
loop_
_entity.id
_entity.type
_entity.pdbx_description
1 polymer ?
#
loop_
_entity_poly.entity_id
_entity_poly.type
_entity_poly.pdbx_seq_one_letter_code
_entity_poly.pdbx_strand_id
1 'polypeptide(L)'
;MPAEHGRRTLAQLRGLAPLPPKKLTEEEWVGVETSALIRGDVTGHCSICMENLGTSDQILLSCSHTFHKKCIEAFERFNIYEISLCPVCRDDYTKINVFNVKQMALGDGRFFVD
;
A
#
# COMPACT_ATOMS: atom_id res chain seq x y z
N MET A 1 -16.74 -4.06 -16.98
CA MET A 1 -17.71 -4.46 -15.94
C MET A 1 -17.26 -3.82 -14.63
N PRO A 2 -17.86 -2.71 -14.17
CA PRO A 2 -17.44 -2.10 -12.91
C PRO A 2 -17.88 -3.00 -11.75
N ALA A 3 -16.99 -3.22 -10.78
CA ALA A 3 -17.26 -4.05 -9.61
C ALA A 3 -18.35 -3.42 -8.73
N GLU A 4 -19.38 -4.19 -8.43
CA GLU A 4 -20.55 -3.77 -7.68
C GLU A 4 -20.16 -3.63 -6.21
N HIS A 5 -20.21 -2.40 -5.70
CA HIS A 5 -19.79 -2.08 -4.34
C HIS A 5 -20.79 -2.69 -3.33
N GLY A 6 -20.31 -3.61 -2.47
CA GLY A 6 -20.95 -3.89 -1.18
C GLY A 6 -22.08 -4.94 -1.14
N ARG A 7 -22.40 -5.64 -2.23
CA ARG A 7 -23.42 -6.70 -2.19
C ARG A 7 -22.87 -7.97 -1.54
N ARG A 8 -23.34 -8.27 -0.32
CA ARG A 8 -23.02 -9.53 0.39
C ARG A 8 -23.54 -10.72 -0.41
N THR A 9 -22.76 -11.82 -0.45
CA THR A 9 -23.21 -13.08 -1.06
C THR A 9 -24.31 -13.73 -0.22
N LEU A 10 -25.09 -14.64 -0.82
CA LEU A 10 -26.09 -15.41 -0.07
C LEU A 10 -25.46 -16.18 1.10
N ALA A 11 -24.28 -16.77 0.88
CA ALA A 11 -23.54 -17.49 1.92
C ALA A 11 -23.16 -16.58 3.10
N GLN A 12 -22.70 -15.36 2.83
CA GLN A 12 -22.38 -14.37 3.86
C GLN A 12 -23.62 -13.92 4.64
N LEU A 13 -24.73 -13.67 3.95
CA LEU A 13 -25.99 -13.29 4.60
C LEU A 13 -26.55 -14.38 5.52
N ARG A 14 -26.21 -15.64 5.24
CA ARG A 14 -26.62 -16.81 6.04
C ARG A 14 -25.59 -17.23 7.08
N GLY A 15 -24.48 -16.49 7.24
CA GLY A 15 -23.42 -16.82 8.20
C GLY A 15 -22.63 -18.08 7.85
N LEU A 16 -22.72 -18.56 6.61
CA LEU A 16 -22.01 -19.74 6.12
C LEU A 16 -20.61 -19.42 5.59
N ALA A 17 -20.30 -18.14 5.38
CA ALA A 17 -19.00 -17.66 4.95
C ALA A 17 -18.66 -16.33 5.66
N PRO A 18 -17.38 -16.07 6.00
CA PRO A 18 -16.97 -14.81 6.60
C PRO A 18 -17.24 -13.64 5.65
N LEU A 19 -17.51 -12.47 6.23
CA LEU A 19 -17.57 -11.23 5.47
C LEU A 19 -16.18 -10.92 4.89
N PRO A 20 -16.11 -10.29 3.71
CA PRO A 20 -14.84 -9.85 3.19
C PRO A 20 -14.26 -8.79 4.15
N PRO A 21 -12.92 -8.71 4.28
CA PRO A 21 -12.29 -7.73 5.15
C PRO A 21 -12.74 -6.31 4.75
N LYS A 22 -13.03 -5.49 5.76
CA LYS A 22 -13.44 -4.10 5.55
C LYS A 22 -12.30 -3.37 4.85
N LYS A 23 -12.55 -2.85 3.64
CA LYS A 23 -11.61 -1.92 2.99
C LYS A 23 -11.57 -0.65 3.82
N LEU A 24 -10.37 -0.07 3.97
CA LEU A 24 -10.22 1.23 4.61
C LEU A 24 -11.05 2.28 3.84
N THR A 25 -11.64 3.23 4.58
CA THR A 25 -12.28 4.41 3.99
C THR A 25 -11.24 5.40 3.48
N GLU A 26 -11.66 6.36 2.67
CA GLU A 26 -10.76 7.39 2.13
C GLU A 26 -10.09 8.18 3.27
N GLU A 27 -10.85 8.52 4.32
CA GLU A 27 -10.33 9.24 5.48
C GLU A 27 -9.31 8.42 6.27
N GLU A 28 -9.52 7.10 6.38
CA GLU A 28 -8.56 6.19 7.01
C GLU A 28 -7.25 6.15 6.19
N TRP A 29 -7.31 6.19 4.86
CA TRP A 29 -6.12 6.25 4.00
C TRP A 29 -5.32 7.55 4.15
N VAL A 30 -5.98 8.70 4.36
CA VAL A 30 -5.27 9.97 4.64
C VAL A 30 -4.36 9.84 5.88
N GLY A 31 -4.83 9.13 6.92
CA GLY A 31 -4.02 8.87 8.11
C GLY A 31 -2.82 7.95 7.84
N VAL A 32 -3.01 6.94 6.97
CA VAL A 32 -1.95 6.02 6.53
C VAL A 32 -0.89 6.76 5.73
N GLU A 33 -1.29 7.63 4.79
CA GLU A 33 -0.40 8.46 3.99
C GLU A 33 0.42 9.43 4.86
N THR A 34 -0.25 10.10 5.81
CA THR A 34 0.40 10.99 6.77
C THR A 34 1.46 10.24 7.58
N SER A 35 1.15 9.02 8.04
CA SER A 35 2.08 8.18 8.79
C SER A 35 3.30 7.78 7.97
N ALA A 36 3.10 7.41 6.70
CA ALA A 36 4.18 7.08 5.77
C ALA A 36 5.08 8.29 5.49
N LEU A 37 4.48 9.48 5.35
CA LEU A 37 5.22 10.73 5.12
C LEU A 37 6.07 11.11 6.33
N ILE A 38 5.51 11.05 7.55
CA ILE A 38 6.22 11.38 8.79
C ILE A 38 7.44 10.46 8.99
N ARG A 39 7.32 9.18 8.67
CA ARG A 39 8.43 8.22 8.76
C ARG A 39 9.46 8.38 7.64
N GLY A 40 9.13 9.08 6.56
CA GLY A 40 9.98 9.20 5.37
C GLY A 40 9.93 7.98 4.45
N ASP A 41 8.94 7.10 4.62
CA ASP A 41 8.80 5.86 3.85
C ASP A 41 8.53 6.12 2.37
N VAL A 42 8.05 7.32 2.01
CA VAL A 42 7.71 7.67 0.62
C VAL A 42 8.91 8.21 -0.17
N THR A 43 9.91 8.74 0.53
CA THR A 43 11.16 9.29 -0.05
C THR A 43 12.37 8.42 0.19
N GLY A 44 12.23 7.35 0.98
CA GLY A 44 13.30 6.42 1.31
C GLY A 44 13.57 5.38 0.21
N HIS A 45 14.06 4.23 0.67
CA HIS A 45 14.39 3.08 -0.17
C HIS A 45 13.33 1.99 -0.04
N CYS A 46 13.03 1.30 -1.14
CA CYS A 46 12.22 0.12 -1.14
C CYS A 46 12.95 -1.00 -0.37
N SER A 47 12.39 -1.49 0.73
CA SER A 47 13.09 -2.51 1.55
C SER A 47 13.20 -3.89 0.90
N ILE A 48 12.54 -4.11 -0.24
CA ILE A 48 12.64 -5.35 -1.03
C ILE A 48 13.87 -5.33 -1.96
N CYS A 49 14.06 -4.24 -2.72
CA CYS A 49 15.14 -4.14 -3.72
C CYS A 49 16.29 -3.20 -3.31
N MET A 50 16.12 -2.45 -2.22
CA MET A 50 17.07 -1.45 -1.70
C MET A 50 17.32 -0.24 -2.61
N GLU A 51 16.45 0.01 -3.61
CA GLU A 51 16.53 1.18 -4.49
C GLU A 51 15.57 2.31 -4.08
N ASN A 52 15.84 3.53 -4.52
CA ASN A 52 15.00 4.70 -4.26
C ASN A 52 13.57 4.53 -4.79
N LEU A 53 12.58 4.88 -3.97
CA LEU A 53 11.16 4.79 -4.36
C LEU A 53 10.76 5.82 -5.43
N GLY A 54 11.41 6.99 -5.47
CA GLY A 54 10.96 8.17 -6.24
C GLY A 54 11.00 8.08 -7.78
N THR A 55 11.38 6.96 -8.38
CA THR A 55 11.52 6.80 -9.85
C THR A 55 10.46 5.92 -10.50
N SER A 56 9.63 5.22 -9.73
CA SER A 56 8.64 4.28 -10.29
C SER A 56 7.32 4.27 -9.51
N ASP A 57 6.34 3.52 -10.00
CA ASP A 57 5.05 3.34 -9.34
C ASP A 57 5.22 2.78 -7.92
N GLN A 58 4.57 3.41 -6.97
CA GLN A 58 4.65 3.06 -5.57
C GLN A 58 3.31 2.49 -5.08
N ILE A 59 3.42 1.59 -4.13
CA ILE A 59 2.30 0.99 -3.43
C ILE A 59 2.43 1.36 -1.96
N LEU A 60 1.36 1.91 -1.41
CA LEU A 60 1.21 2.14 0.02
C LEU A 60 0.32 1.04 0.62
N LEU A 61 0.82 0.40 1.67
CA LEU A 61 0.08 -0.62 2.41
C LEU A 61 -0.73 0.02 3.54
N SER A 62 -1.80 -0.62 4.00
CA SER A 62 -2.61 -0.13 5.13
C SER A 62 -1.84 -0.06 6.45
N CYS A 63 -0.73 -0.80 6.57
CA CYS A 63 0.24 -0.67 7.67
C CYS A 63 1.19 0.52 7.49
N SER A 64 0.96 1.39 6.49
CA SER A 64 1.73 2.58 6.11
C SER A 64 3.15 2.37 5.55
N HIS A 65 3.57 1.13 5.26
CA HIS A 65 4.84 0.88 4.57
C HIS A 65 4.69 1.03 3.05
N THR A 66 5.73 1.52 2.39
CA THR A 66 5.74 1.83 0.94
C THR A 66 6.76 0.98 0.18
N PHE A 67 6.39 0.52 -1.01
CA PHE A 67 7.23 -0.31 -1.88
C PHE A 67 7.06 0.08 -3.34
N HIS A 68 8.00 -0.32 -4.21
CA HIS A 68 7.69 -0.31 -5.65
C HIS A 68 6.60 -1.33 -5.95
N LYS A 69 5.71 -0.96 -6.88
CA LYS A 69 4.64 -1.85 -7.36
C LYS A 69 5.15 -3.20 -7.82
N LYS A 70 6.20 -3.21 -8.66
CA LYS A 70 6.80 -4.44 -9.17
C LYS A 70 7.36 -5.32 -8.05
N CYS A 71 7.96 -4.71 -7.03
CA CYS A 71 8.57 -5.42 -5.91
C CYS A 71 7.52 -6.10 -5.04
N ILE A 72 6.46 -5.38 -4.66
CA ILE A 72 5.40 -5.97 -3.83
C ILE A 72 4.58 -7.01 -4.60
N GLU A 73 4.30 -6.80 -5.88
CA GLU A 73 3.65 -7.81 -6.73
C GLU A 73 4.51 -9.07 -6.88
N ALA A 74 5.84 -8.92 -7.01
CA ALA A 74 6.74 -10.06 -7.05
C ALA A 74 6.77 -10.81 -5.71
N PHE A 75 6.79 -10.09 -4.60
CA PHE A 75 6.73 -10.66 -3.25
C PHE A 75 5.45 -11.48 -3.04
N GLU A 76 4.29 -10.93 -3.42
CA GLU A 76 3.00 -11.60 -3.28
C GLU A 76 2.89 -12.89 -4.11
N ARG A 77 3.53 -12.96 -5.29
CA ARG A 77 3.52 -14.18 -6.12
C ARG A 77 4.14 -15.40 -5.42
N PHE A 78 5.05 -15.17 -4.46
CA PHE A 78 5.70 -16.23 -3.70
C PHE A 78 5.17 -16.33 -2.26
N ASN A 79 4.05 -15.66 -1.96
CA ASN A 79 3.40 -15.79 -0.68
C ASN A 79 2.73 -17.17 -0.55
N ILE A 80 3.12 -17.92 0.48
CA ILE A 80 2.57 -19.25 0.77
C ILE A 80 1.37 -19.21 1.72
N TYR A 81 1.05 -18.03 2.28
CA TYR A 81 -0.05 -17.84 3.20
C TYR A 81 -1.32 -17.39 2.46
N GLU A 82 -2.49 -17.68 3.04
CA GLU A 82 -3.78 -17.21 2.55
C GLU A 82 -3.96 -15.69 2.71
N ILE A 83 -3.10 -15.05 3.51
CA ILE A 83 -3.11 -13.61 3.80
C ILE A 83 -1.83 -12.94 3.30
N SER A 84 -1.97 -11.71 2.80
CA SER A 84 -0.82 -10.88 2.41
C SER A 84 -0.20 -10.21 3.64
N LEU A 85 1.06 -10.53 3.93
CA LEU A 85 1.79 -10.01 5.09
C LEU A 85 2.84 -8.99 4.67
N CYS A 86 2.91 -7.87 5.38
CA CYS A 86 3.88 -6.81 5.08
C CYS A 86 5.32 -7.36 5.19
N PRO A 87 6.20 -7.11 4.20
CA PRO A 87 7.61 -7.52 4.28
C PRO A 87 8.38 -6.95 5.47
N VAL A 88 7.91 -5.84 6.05
CA VAL A 88 8.57 -5.11 7.14
C VAL A 88 7.98 -5.49 8.51
N CYS A 89 6.70 -5.20 8.74
CA CYS A 89 6.08 -5.43 10.06
C CYS A 89 5.33 -6.76 10.20
N ARG A 90 5.11 -7.49 9.10
CA ARG A 90 4.33 -8.74 9.04
C ARG A 90 2.85 -8.62 9.44
N ASP A 91 2.31 -7.41 9.53
CA ASP A 91 0.86 -7.23 9.64
C ASP A 91 0.18 -7.59 8.32
N ASP A 92 -1.06 -8.06 8.41
CA ASP A 92 -1.92 -8.19 7.23
C ASP A 92 -2.21 -6.81 6.64
N TYR A 93 -2.36 -6.74 5.32
CA TYR A 93 -2.55 -5.46 4.67
C TYR A 93 -3.54 -5.50 3.51
N THR A 94 -4.14 -4.33 3.27
CA THR A 94 -4.67 -3.93 1.97
C THR A 94 -3.73 -2.90 1.35
N LYS A 95 -3.86 -2.63 0.04
CA LYS A 95 -2.92 -1.77 -0.68
C LYS A 95 -3.59 -0.84 -1.68
N ILE A 96 -3.00 0.32 -1.88
CA ILE A 96 -3.37 1.30 -2.91
C ILE A 96 -2.16 1.67 -3.76
N ASN A 97 -2.43 2.06 -5.01
CA ASN A 97 -1.40 2.71 -5.83
C ASN A 97 -1.34 4.17 -5.43
N VAL A 98 -0.15 4.64 -5.07
CA VAL A 98 0.09 6.06 -4.83
C VAL A 98 0.88 6.63 -5.99
N PHE A 99 0.35 7.67 -6.62
CA PHE A 99 1.09 8.39 -7.65
C PHE A 99 2.17 9.22 -6.98
N ASN A 100 3.40 9.08 -7.47
CA ASN A 100 4.62 9.72 -7.02
C ASN A 100 4.38 11.12 -6.42
N VAL A 101 4.43 11.24 -5.09
CA VAL A 101 4.32 12.53 -4.35
C VAL A 101 5.49 13.48 -4.58
N LYS A 102 6.32 13.24 -5.62
CA LYS A 102 7.25 14.23 -6.17
C LYS A 102 6.60 15.54 -6.61
N GLN A 103 5.27 15.67 -6.54
CA GLN A 103 4.58 16.92 -6.82
C GLN A 103 4.02 17.63 -5.58
N MET A 104 4.43 17.33 -4.34
CA MET A 104 4.06 18.17 -3.19
C MET A 104 5.18 18.27 -2.13
N ALA A 105 6.40 18.59 -2.55
CA ALA A 105 7.39 19.18 -1.66
C ALA A 105 7.82 20.54 -2.24
N LEU A 106 7.59 21.55 -1.41
CA LEU A 106 7.87 22.97 -1.52
C LEU A 106 8.95 23.39 -2.52
N GLY A 107 8.68 24.50 -3.21
CA GLY A 107 9.70 25.29 -3.87
C GLY A 107 10.83 25.62 -2.89
N ASP A 108 11.96 24.95 -3.09
CA ASP A 108 13.30 25.52 -3.04
C ASP A 108 14.25 24.49 -3.64
N GLY A 109 14.49 24.66 -4.94
CA GLY A 109 15.30 23.75 -5.74
C GLY A 109 16.70 23.57 -5.15
N ARG A 110 16.96 22.38 -4.62
CA ARG A 110 18.29 21.81 -4.44
C ARG A 110 18.19 20.29 -4.47
N PHE A 111 18.31 19.76 -5.68
CA PHE A 111 18.58 18.35 -5.93
C PHE A 111 20.03 18.09 -5.54
N PHE A 112 20.27 17.20 -4.57
CA PHE A 112 21.57 16.56 -4.38
C PHE A 112 21.39 15.09 -4.72
N VAL A 113 22.02 14.70 -5.83
CA VAL A 113 22.36 13.31 -6.15
C VAL A 113 23.82 13.16 -5.73
N ASP A 114 24.10 12.22 -4.85
CA ASP A 114 25.43 11.64 -4.69
C ASP A 114 25.33 10.15 -5.07
#